data_AF-A0A5E7YE59-F1
#
_entry.id   AF-A0A5E7YE59-F1
#
_cell.length_a   1.000
_cell.length_b   1.000
_cell.length_c   1.000
_cell.angle_alpha   90.00
_cell.angle_beta   90.00
_cell.angle_gamma   90.00
#
_symmetry.space_group_name_H-M   'P 1'
#
loop_
_entity.id
_entity.type
_entity.pdbx_description
1 polymer ?
#
loop_
_entity_poly.entity_id
_entity_poly.type
_entity_poly.pdbx_seq_one_letter_code
_entity_poly.pdbx_strand_id
1 'polypeptide(L)'
;MELARIETFVKAEPADMRGADMLIARNLGAAADGDVDALYNLGVAYSTGSHGVECDLVEAHKWFNLAASRGHEEASWCRADISDEMTAREISEAQRRAREWLRAGDMRAA
;
A
#
# COMPACT_ATOMS: atom_id res chain seq x y z
N MET A 1 -27.96 21.13 -43.19
CA MET A 1 -27.78 19.87 -42.44
C MET A 1 -26.31 19.54 -42.50
N GLU A 2 -25.57 19.78 -41.42
CA GLU A 2 -24.20 19.32 -41.30
C GLU A 2 -23.97 18.93 -39.84
N LEU A 3 -23.80 17.63 -39.62
CA LEU A 3 -23.54 17.01 -38.33
C LEU A 3 -22.01 17.05 -38.11
N ALA A 4 -21.53 17.97 -37.28
CA ALA A 4 -20.16 17.97 -36.80
C ALA A 4 -20.09 17.33 -35.40
N ARG A 5 -19.71 16.06 -35.44
CA ARG A 5 -19.18 15.17 -34.39
C ARG A 5 -18.63 15.89 -33.14
N ILE A 6 -19.29 15.66 -32.00
CA ILE A 6 -18.80 16.04 -30.68
C ILE A 6 -17.72 15.01 -30.28
N GLU A 7 -16.46 15.33 -30.54
CA GLU A 7 -15.32 14.65 -29.90
C GLU A 7 -14.65 15.65 -28.96
N THR A 8 -15.28 15.91 -27.82
CA THR A 8 -14.55 16.42 -26.66
C THR A 8 -14.26 15.24 -25.75
N PHE A 9 -13.16 14.56 -26.05
CA PHE A 9 -12.41 13.82 -25.03
C PHE A 9 -12.10 14.82 -23.92
N VAL A 10 -12.90 14.77 -22.85
CA VAL A 10 -12.57 15.46 -21.61
C VAL A 10 -11.27 14.83 -21.13
N LYS A 11 -10.18 15.55 -21.41
CA LYS A 11 -8.87 15.35 -20.83
C LYS A 11 -9.07 15.30 -19.32
N ALA A 12 -8.81 14.15 -18.71
CA ALA A 12 -8.78 14.05 -17.26
C ALA A 12 -7.68 15.00 -16.78
N GLU A 13 -8.11 16.14 -16.24
CA GLU A 13 -7.22 17.11 -15.60
C GLU A 13 -6.58 16.43 -14.37
N PRO A 14 -5.25 16.53 -14.15
CA PRO A 14 -4.56 15.92 -13.01
C PRO A 14 -4.78 16.73 -11.72
N ALA A 15 -6.04 17.01 -11.42
CA ALA A 15 -6.47 17.90 -10.36
C ALA A 15 -7.09 17.11 -9.19
N ASP A 16 -6.38 16.11 -8.66
CA ASP A 16 -6.59 15.68 -7.26
C ASP A 16 -5.44 14.87 -6.60
N MET A 17 -4.19 15.01 -7.07
CA MET A 17 -3.05 14.27 -6.47
C MET A 17 -2.58 14.85 -5.12
N ARG A 18 -3.12 15.99 -4.65
CA ARG A 18 -2.60 16.69 -3.46
C ARG A 18 -3.13 16.16 -2.12
N GLY A 19 -4.31 15.55 -2.10
CA GLY A 19 -4.87 14.91 -0.90
C GLY A 19 -4.47 13.43 -0.76
N ALA A 20 -4.28 12.76 -1.91
CA ALA A 20 -3.99 11.33 -2.02
C ALA A 20 -2.59 10.96 -1.47
N ASP A 21 -1.56 11.71 -1.87
CA ASP A 21 -0.17 11.50 -1.41
C ASP A 21 0.01 11.69 0.10
N MET A 22 -0.83 12.51 0.72
CA MET A 22 -0.75 12.84 2.14
C MET A 22 -1.08 11.64 3.04
N LEU A 23 -1.98 10.75 2.61
CA LEU A 23 -2.42 9.62 3.44
C LEU A 23 -1.33 8.56 3.56
N ILE A 24 -0.67 8.22 2.46
CA ILE A 24 0.49 7.30 2.47
C ILE A 24 1.61 7.89 3.32
N ALA A 25 1.95 9.15 3.11
CA ALA A 25 3.00 9.83 3.89
C ALA A 25 2.68 9.86 5.40
N ARG A 26 1.43 10.16 5.76
CA ARG A 26 0.96 10.14 7.15
C ARG A 26 1.07 8.75 7.76
N ASN A 27 0.60 7.72 7.05
CA ASN A 27 0.64 6.35 7.55
C ASN A 27 2.08 5.82 7.66
N LEU A 28 2.99 6.23 6.76
CA LEU A 28 4.41 5.90 6.88
C LEU A 28 5.03 6.51 8.14
N GLY A 29 4.67 7.76 8.47
CA GLY A 29 5.07 8.40 9.74
C GLY A 29 4.53 7.65 10.96
N ALA A 30 3.22 7.41 11.01
CA ALA A 30 2.60 6.70 12.11
C ALA A 30 3.12 5.25 12.27
N ALA A 31 3.35 4.55 11.16
CA ALA A 31 3.93 3.20 11.16
C ALA A 31 5.37 3.19 11.70
N ALA A 32 6.14 4.25 11.46
CA ALA A 32 7.47 4.44 12.04
C ALA A 32 7.41 4.69 13.55
N ASP A 33 6.36 5.38 14.03
CA ASP A 33 6.08 5.58 15.45
C ASP A 33 5.49 4.34 16.15
N GLY A 34 5.28 3.25 15.39
CA GLY A 34 4.82 1.96 15.91
C GLY A 34 3.32 1.70 15.77
N ASP A 35 2.56 2.60 15.14
CA ASP A 35 1.13 2.43 14.89
C ASP A 35 0.88 1.21 13.98
N VAL A 36 0.12 0.24 14.51
CA VAL A 36 -0.21 -1.01 13.82
C VAL A 36 -1.32 -0.82 12.80
N ASP A 37 -2.27 0.08 13.07
CA ASP A 37 -3.37 0.38 12.14
C ASP A 37 -2.82 1.13 10.92
N ALA A 38 -1.81 1.96 11.11
CA ALA A 38 -1.10 2.61 10.00
C ALA A 38 -0.44 1.60 9.05
N LEU A 39 0.17 0.53 9.59
CA LEU A 39 0.70 -0.57 8.78
C LEU A 39 -0.42 -1.29 8.01
N TYR A 40 -1.56 -1.57 8.65
CA TYR A 40 -2.71 -2.17 7.97
C TYR A 40 -3.23 -1.28 6.83
N ASN A 41 -3.40 0.01 7.09
CA ASN A 41 -3.89 0.98 6.11
C ASN A 41 -2.94 1.13 4.90
N LEU A 42 -1.62 1.04 5.11
CA LEU A 42 -0.65 0.96 4.00
C LEU A 42 -0.88 -0.30 3.16
N GLY A 43 -1.10 -1.45 3.81
CA GLY A 43 -1.44 -2.70 3.14
C GLY A 43 -2.65 -2.57 2.23
N VAL A 44 -3.74 -1.98 2.76
CA VAL A 44 -4.98 -1.74 2.00
C VAL A 44 -4.75 -0.78 0.83
N ALA A 45 -3.98 0.28 1.03
CA ALA A 45 -3.74 1.25 -0.03
C ALA A 45 -3.00 0.62 -1.23
N TYR A 46 -1.95 -0.17 -0.95
CA TYR A 46 -1.22 -0.89 -1.99
C TYR A 46 -2.00 -2.07 -2.58
N SER A 47 -2.90 -2.74 -1.84
CA SER A 47 -3.70 -3.83 -2.41
C SER A 47 -4.81 -3.31 -3.34
N THR A 48 -5.30 -2.10 -3.11
CA THR A 48 -6.37 -1.48 -3.89
C THR A 48 -5.87 -0.52 -4.97
N GLY A 49 -4.59 -0.12 -4.93
CA GLY A 49 -4.07 0.94 -5.78
C GLY A 49 -4.77 2.28 -5.54
N SER A 50 -5.03 2.61 -4.27
CA SER A 50 -5.73 3.83 -3.86
C SER A 50 -4.77 4.89 -3.34
N HIS A 51 -5.24 6.13 -3.18
CA HIS A 51 -4.44 7.21 -2.58
C HIS A 51 -3.13 7.53 -3.34
N GLY A 52 -3.16 7.43 -4.67
CA GLY A 52 -2.06 7.86 -5.54
C GLY A 52 -0.96 6.80 -5.74
N VAL A 53 -1.10 5.61 -5.16
CA VAL A 53 -0.22 4.47 -5.43
C VAL A 53 -0.87 3.50 -6.42
N GLU A 54 -0.06 2.84 -7.24
CA GLU A 54 -0.52 1.72 -8.05
C GLU A 54 -0.74 0.48 -7.18
N CYS A 55 -1.57 -0.45 -7.67
CA CYS A 55 -1.75 -1.72 -7.00
C CYS A 55 -0.43 -2.52 -7.04
N ASP A 56 0.09 -2.85 -5.84
CA ASP A 56 1.32 -3.61 -5.65
C ASP A 56 1.11 -4.61 -4.49
N LEU A 57 0.83 -5.87 -4.84
CA LEU A 57 0.61 -6.93 -3.87
C LEU A 57 1.86 -7.26 -3.05
N VAL A 58 3.07 -6.98 -3.56
CA VAL A 58 4.32 -7.19 -2.83
C VAL A 58 4.45 -6.18 -1.68
N GLU A 59 4.18 -4.90 -1.95
CA GLU A 59 4.13 -3.89 -0.88
C GLU A 59 2.94 -4.13 0.06
N ALA A 60 1.77 -4.48 -0.46
CA ALA A 60 0.61 -4.80 0.37
C ALA A 60 0.91 -5.94 1.36
N HIS A 61 1.44 -7.06 0.86
CA HIS A 61 1.81 -8.22 1.68
C HIS A 61 2.86 -7.85 2.73
N LYS A 62 3.86 -7.04 2.38
CA LYS A 62 4.86 -6.55 3.34
C LYS A 62 4.19 -5.81 4.50
N TRP A 63 3.32 -4.86 4.21
CA TRP A 63 2.67 -4.05 5.25
C TRP A 63 1.70 -4.87 6.11
N PHE A 64 0.90 -5.73 5.49
CA PHE A 64 0.04 -6.66 6.23
C PHE A 64 0.84 -7.65 7.08
N ASN A 65 1.99 -8.13 6.60
CA ASN A 65 2.88 -9.00 7.38
C ASN A 65 3.42 -8.29 8.62
N LEU A 66 3.79 -7.02 8.50
CA LEU A 66 4.26 -6.23 9.64
C LEU A 66 3.13 -6.01 10.65
N ALA A 67 1.93 -5.63 10.20
CA ALA A 67 0.77 -5.45 11.08
C ALA A 67 0.36 -6.76 11.78
N ALA A 68 0.28 -7.87 11.03
CA ALA A 68 -0.05 -9.19 11.55
C ALA A 68 0.98 -9.66 12.60
N SER A 69 2.27 -9.41 12.38
CA SER A 69 3.33 -9.75 13.34
C SER A 69 3.20 -9.01 14.69
N ARG A 70 2.44 -7.92 14.72
CA ARG A 70 2.11 -7.13 15.92
C ARG A 70 0.71 -7.42 16.47
N GLY A 71 0.03 -8.45 15.96
CA GLY A 71 -1.25 -8.92 16.47
C GLY A 71 -2.50 -8.38 15.74
N HIS A 72 -2.36 -7.67 14.62
CA HIS A 72 -3.52 -7.21 13.84
C HIS A 72 -4.16 -8.38 13.08
N GLU A 73 -5.24 -8.94 13.61
CA GLU A 73 -5.89 -10.15 13.07
C GLU A 73 -6.36 -9.96 11.64
N GLU A 74 -7.02 -8.84 11.34
CA GLU A 74 -7.53 -8.53 10.00
C GLU A 74 -6.40 -8.40 8.98
N ALA A 75 -5.21 -7.96 9.41
CA ALA A 75 -4.04 -7.90 8.53
C ALA A 75 -3.52 -9.31 8.21
N SER A 76 -3.62 -10.24 9.17
CA SER A 76 -3.27 -11.64 8.92
C SER A 76 -4.20 -12.27 7.88
N TRP A 77 -5.50 -11.97 7.95
CA TRP A 77 -6.48 -12.41 6.96
C TRP A 77 -6.20 -11.80 5.59
N CYS A 78 -6.07 -10.47 5.48
CA CYS A 78 -5.76 -9.81 4.21
C CYS A 78 -4.44 -10.29 3.61
N ARG A 79 -3.41 -10.54 4.42
CA ARG A 79 -2.14 -11.11 3.95
C ARG A 79 -2.33 -12.48 3.33
N ALA A 80 -3.13 -13.34 3.98
CA ALA A 80 -3.40 -14.69 3.47
C ALA A 80 -4.20 -14.63 2.16
N ASP A 81 -5.24 -13.81 2.13
CA ASP A 81 -6.10 -13.59 0.96
C ASP A 81 -5.30 -13.16 -0.27
N ILE A 82 -4.49 -12.09 -0.17
CA ILE A 82 -3.68 -11.65 -1.31
C ILE A 82 -2.54 -12.61 -1.66
N SER A 83 -2.11 -13.48 -0.73
CA SER A 83 -1.05 -14.46 -1.02
C SER A 83 -1.50 -15.51 -2.03
N ASP A 84 -2.81 -15.77 -2.14
CA ASP A 84 -3.36 -16.72 -3.10
C ASP A 84 -3.22 -16.24 -4.55
N GLU A 85 -3.09 -14.92 -4.76
CA GLU A 85 -2.85 -14.29 -6.07
C GLU A 85 -1.36 -14.09 -6.39
N MET A 86 -0.48 -14.34 -5.43
CA MET A 86 0.96 -14.07 -5.55
C MET A 86 1.78 -15.32 -5.87
N THR A 87 2.88 -15.13 -6.58
CA THR A 87 3.89 -16.18 -6.74
C THR A 87 4.76 -16.33 -5.49
N ALA A 88 5.36 -17.52 -5.31
CA ALA A 88 6.32 -17.74 -4.22
C ALA A 88 7.51 -16.75 -4.25
N ARG A 89 7.90 -16.28 -5.45
CA ARG A 89 8.95 -15.27 -5.61
C ARG A 89 8.52 -13.91 -5.04
N GLU A 90 7.30 -13.49 -5.34
CA GLU A 90 6.72 -12.24 -4.84
C GLU A 90 6.49 -12.28 -3.33
N ILE A 91 6.02 -13.40 -2.78
CA ILE A 91 5.90 -13.58 -1.33
C ILE A 91 7.27 -13.50 -0.66
N SER A 92 8.29 -14.16 -1.24
CA SER A 92 9.66 -14.12 -0.72
C SER A 92 10.24 -12.70 -0.74
N GLU A 93 9.95 -11.94 -1.79
CA GLU A 93 10.30 -10.53 -1.92
C GLU A 93 9.64 -9.69 -0.83
N ALA A 94 8.31 -9.80 -0.67
CA ALA A 94 7.54 -9.04 0.32
C ALA A 94 8.04 -9.28 1.74
N GLN A 95 8.27 -10.55 2.09
CA GLN A 95 8.82 -10.93 3.39
C GLN A 95 10.24 -10.40 3.60
N ARG A 96 11.07 -10.36 2.55
CA ARG A 96 12.41 -9.79 2.64
C ARG A 96 12.35 -8.30 2.94
N ARG A 97 11.52 -7.54 2.21
CA ARG A 97 11.31 -6.10 2.44
C ARG A 97 10.75 -5.83 3.85
N ALA A 98 9.87 -6.68 4.37
CA ALA A 98 9.37 -6.55 5.73
C ALA A 98 10.48 -6.70 6.77
N ARG A 99 11.36 -7.70 6.61
CA ARG A 99 12.53 -7.88 7.49
C ARG A 99 13.51 -6.72 7.40
N GLU A 100 13.74 -6.20 6.21
CA GLU A 100 14.59 -5.02 6.00
C GLU A 100 14.01 -3.79 6.69
N TRP A 101 12.69 -3.58 6.62
CA TRP A 101 12.00 -2.49 7.32
C TRP A 101 12.17 -2.58 8.84
N LEU A 102 11.99 -3.76 9.44
CA LEU A 102 12.18 -3.97 10.88
C LEU A 102 13.63 -3.66 11.29
N ARG A 103 14.61 -4.18 10.55
CA ARG A 103 16.04 -3.90 10.81
C ARG A 103 16.36 -2.40 10.71
N ALA A 104 15.79 -1.70 9.73
CA ALA A 104 15.97 -0.27 9.58
C ALA A 104 15.29 0.54 10.71
N GLY A 105 14.16 0.06 11.23
CA GLY A 105 13.51 0.62 12.41
C GLY A 105 14.33 0.43 13.68
N ASP A 106 14.85 -0.79 13.90
CA ASP A 106 15.69 -1.12 15.05
C ASP A 106 16.99 -0.29 15.08
N MET A 107 17.60 -0.05 13.91
CA MET A 107 18.78 0.82 13.79
C MET A 107 18.50 2.31 14.04
N ARG A 108 17.24 2.75 13.98
CA ARG A 108 16.85 4.13 14.33
C ARG A 108 16.59 4.31 15.82
N ALA A 109 16.44 3.21 16.56
CA ALA A 109 16.18 3.21 18.00
C ALA A 109 17.44 2.94 18.85
N ALA A 110 18.61 2.73 18.22
CA ALA A 110 19.92 2.48 18.85
C ALA A 110 20.86 3.68 18.71
#